data_AF-A0A7M3MGW9-F1
#
_entry.id   AF-A0A7M3MGW9-F1
#
_cell.length_a   1.000
_cell.length_b   1.000
_cell.length_c   1.000
_cell.angle_alpha   90.00
_cell.angle_beta   90.00
_cell.angle_gamma   90.00
#
_symmetry.space_group_name_H-M   'P 1'
#
loop_
_entity.id
_entity.type
_entity.pdbx_description
1 polymer ?
#
loop_
_entity_poly.entity_id
_entity_poly.type
_entity_poly.pdbx_seq_one_letter_code
_entity_poly.pdbx_strand_id
1 'polypeptide(L)'
;MLDKLSRAVGISSTKRQLQELRALVDQFVESDSAELTSLAAKVAGYRTLFESKKIRVGEPVEYLTEKPAVMTRMEDYVRDLSKTADELDVEAAHVWLHTLRAANAIVKKSKDVDEFRRLATIMWAELKKAAPQTSDPAFEPDVFSS
;
A
#
# COMPACT_ATOMS: atom_id res chain seq x y z
N MET A 1 -3.92 18.60 -13.85
CA MET A 1 -3.14 19.56 -13.04
C MET A 1 -2.44 18.79 -11.92
N LEU A 2 -1.56 17.83 -12.26
CA LEU A 2 -1.04 16.83 -11.32
C LEU A 2 0.44 16.58 -11.60
N ASP A 3 1.28 17.54 -11.21
CA ASP A 3 2.73 17.53 -11.47
C ASP A 3 3.53 17.33 -10.16
N LYS A 4 2.91 16.70 -9.15
CA LYS A 4 3.44 16.72 -7.76
C LYS A 4 3.85 15.38 -7.17
N LEU A 5 3.61 14.25 -7.84
CA LEU A 5 4.05 12.94 -7.33
C LEU A 5 5.45 12.53 -7.81
N SER A 6 6.08 13.32 -8.68
CA SER A 6 7.39 13.01 -9.25
C SER A 6 8.53 13.76 -8.56
N ARG A 7 8.86 13.48 -7.29
CA ARG A 7 10.21 13.81 -6.77
C ARG A 7 10.62 13.12 -5.47
N ALA A 8 11.91 12.71 -5.50
CA ALA A 8 12.82 12.34 -4.41
C ALA A 8 12.76 10.89 -3.90
N VAL A 9 13.72 10.10 -4.42
CA VAL A 9 14.16 8.76 -4.05
C VAL A 9 15.25 8.86 -2.98
N GLY A 10 15.21 7.93 -2.02
CA GLY A 10 16.12 7.81 -0.87
C GLY A 10 15.27 7.51 0.35
N ILE A 11 15.61 6.46 1.13
CA ILE A 11 14.87 5.93 2.30
C ILE A 11 13.95 7.01 2.86
N SER A 12 12.70 7.02 2.39
CA SER A 12 11.80 8.14 2.69
C SER A 12 11.63 8.13 4.20
N SER A 13 11.86 9.28 4.84
CA SER A 13 11.75 9.35 6.29
C SER A 13 10.36 8.86 6.74
N THR A 14 10.26 8.25 7.92
CA THR A 14 9.00 7.76 8.48
C THR A 14 7.89 8.83 8.39
N LYS A 15 8.24 10.10 8.65
CA LYS A 15 7.32 11.24 8.51
C LYS A 15 6.80 11.42 7.09
N ARG A 16 7.68 11.31 6.09
CA ARG A 16 7.30 11.42 4.68
C ARG A 16 6.41 10.23 4.25
N GLN A 17 6.77 9.01 4.66
CA GLN A 17 5.95 7.82 4.39
C GLN A 17 4.53 7.95 4.94
N LEU A 18 4.41 8.54 6.13
CA LEU A 18 3.13 8.82 6.76
C LEU A 18 2.33 9.90 6.01
N GLN A 19 3.00 10.96 5.55
CA GLN A 19 2.37 12.01 4.75
C GLN A 19 1.88 11.47 3.40
N GLU A 20 2.67 10.62 2.74
CA GLU A 20 2.28 9.95 1.50
C GLU A 20 1.07 9.05 1.71
N LEU A 21 1.06 8.23 2.77
CA LEU A 21 -0.09 7.39 3.11
C LEU A 21 -1.34 8.22 3.42
N ARG A 22 -1.18 9.31 4.17
CA ARG A 22 -2.31 10.21 4.47
C ARG A 22 -2.87 10.83 3.19
N ALA A 23 -2.02 11.32 2.30
CA ALA A 23 -2.46 11.88 1.03
C ALA A 23 -3.22 10.86 0.17
N LEU A 24 -2.74 9.60 0.15
CA LEU A 24 -3.44 8.50 -0.54
C LEU A 24 -4.82 8.21 0.09
N VAL A 25 -4.90 8.20 1.42
CA VAL A 25 -6.18 8.02 2.14
C VAL A 25 -7.13 9.17 1.86
N ASP A 26 -6.66 10.41 1.93
CA ASP A 26 -7.47 11.60 1.65
C ASP A 26 -8.01 11.54 0.21
N GLN A 27 -7.17 11.14 -0.76
CA GLN A 27 -7.60 10.88 -2.14
C GLN A 27 -8.69 9.80 -2.19
N PHE A 28 -8.54 8.67 -1.50
CA PHE A 28 -9.55 7.61 -1.52
C PHE A 28 -10.87 8.02 -0.89
N VAL A 29 -10.84 8.88 0.14
CA VAL A 29 -12.05 9.41 0.76
C VAL A 29 -12.78 10.38 -0.16
N GLU A 30 -12.05 11.12 -0.99
CA GLU A 30 -12.59 12.11 -1.94
C GLU A 30 -12.98 11.51 -3.31
N SER A 31 -12.44 10.33 -3.67
CA SER A 31 -12.68 9.66 -4.94
C SER A 31 -14.09 9.08 -5.10
N ASP A 32 -14.56 9.04 -6.34
CA ASP A 32 -15.82 8.38 -6.68
C ASP A 32 -15.71 6.85 -6.53
N SER A 33 -16.81 6.22 -6.09
CA SER A 33 -16.87 4.77 -5.86
C SER A 33 -16.50 3.94 -7.10
N ALA A 34 -16.77 4.43 -8.31
CA ALA A 34 -16.44 3.75 -9.57
C ALA A 34 -14.91 3.71 -9.84
N GLU A 35 -14.19 4.78 -9.52
CA GLU A 35 -12.74 4.85 -9.64
C GLU A 35 -12.08 3.88 -8.66
N LEU A 36 -12.53 3.91 -7.41
CA LEU A 36 -12.04 3.01 -6.36
C LEU A 36 -12.36 1.53 -6.64
N THR A 37 -13.47 1.24 -7.31
CA THR A 37 -13.80 -0.15 -7.73
C THR A 37 -12.76 -0.67 -8.72
N SER A 38 -12.39 0.16 -9.70
CA SER A 38 -11.38 -0.19 -10.71
C SER A 38 -10.00 -0.37 -10.07
N LEU A 39 -9.65 0.53 -9.14
CA LEU A 39 -8.42 0.42 -8.36
C LEU A 39 -8.41 -0.84 -7.49
N ALA A 40 -9.49 -1.15 -6.77
CA ALA A 40 -9.59 -2.33 -5.92
C ALA A 40 -9.37 -3.65 -6.71
N ALA A 41 -9.90 -3.73 -7.94
CA ALA A 41 -9.66 -4.87 -8.83
C ALA A 41 -8.17 -4.99 -9.22
N LYS A 42 -7.51 -3.85 -9.54
CA LYS A 42 -6.07 -3.82 -9.80
C LYS A 42 -5.27 -4.22 -8.57
N VAL A 43 -5.60 -3.70 -7.39
CA VAL A 43 -4.95 -4.04 -6.11
C VAL A 43 -4.97 -5.55 -5.86
N ALA A 44 -6.12 -6.22 -6.03
CA ALA A 44 -6.22 -7.67 -5.91
C ALA A 44 -5.36 -8.42 -6.96
N GLY A 45 -5.32 -7.92 -8.20
CA GLY A 45 -4.42 -8.44 -9.24
C GLY A 45 -2.93 -8.31 -8.87
N TYR A 46 -2.55 -7.17 -8.29
CA TYR A 46 -1.18 -6.92 -7.84
C TYR A 46 -0.78 -7.81 -6.67
N ARG A 47 -1.71 -8.23 -5.80
CA ARG A 47 -1.44 -9.25 -4.79
C ARG A 47 -0.92 -10.52 -5.44
N THR A 48 -1.66 -11.03 -6.42
CA THR A 48 -1.32 -12.25 -7.16
C THR A 48 0.04 -12.11 -7.84
N LEU A 49 0.30 -10.94 -8.44
CA LEU A 49 1.59 -10.63 -9.05
C LEU A 49 2.74 -10.64 -8.03
N PHE A 50 2.59 -10.00 -6.87
CA PHE A 50 3.63 -9.95 -5.84
C PHE A 50 3.88 -11.32 -5.23
N GLU A 51 2.83 -12.07 -4.92
CA GLU A 51 2.95 -13.41 -4.36
C GLU A 51 3.60 -14.38 -5.37
N SER A 52 3.31 -14.26 -6.67
CA SER A 52 4.00 -15.01 -7.73
C SER A 52 5.51 -14.73 -7.78
N LYS A 53 5.92 -13.51 -7.41
CA LYS A 53 7.32 -13.08 -7.28
C LYS A 53 7.91 -13.38 -5.90
N LYS A 54 7.21 -14.17 -5.08
CA LYS A 54 7.57 -14.52 -3.70
C LYS A 54 7.67 -13.32 -2.74
N ILE A 55 6.93 -12.25 -3.01
CA ILE A 55 6.72 -11.13 -2.09
C ILE A 55 5.38 -11.37 -1.39
N ARG A 56 5.43 -11.86 -0.14
CA ARG A 56 4.22 -12.19 0.64
C ARG A 56 3.61 -10.91 1.21
N VAL A 57 2.76 -10.25 0.42
CA VAL A 57 2.06 -9.02 0.84
C VAL A 57 0.79 -9.32 1.64
N GLY A 58 0.25 -10.54 1.57
CA GLY A 58 -0.91 -10.98 2.35
C GLY A 58 -0.63 -11.25 3.83
N GLU A 59 0.63 -11.42 4.22
CA GLU A 59 1.10 -11.63 5.61
C GLU A 59 2.24 -10.64 5.89
N PRO A 60 1.99 -9.33 5.81
CA PRO A 60 3.07 -8.35 5.64
C PRO A 60 3.97 -8.22 6.87
N VAL A 61 3.44 -8.42 8.09
CA VAL A 61 4.21 -8.34 9.35
C VAL A 61 5.17 -9.52 9.49
N GLU A 62 4.67 -10.74 9.32
CA GLU A 62 5.48 -11.97 9.35
C GLU A 62 6.56 -11.92 8.27
N TYR A 63 6.18 -11.56 7.04
CA TYR A 63 7.10 -11.53 5.93
C TYR A 63 8.23 -10.52 6.10
N LEU A 64 7.94 -9.34 6.66
CA LEU A 64 8.97 -8.33 6.94
C LEU A 64 9.87 -8.69 8.11
N THR A 65 9.37 -9.49 9.05
CA THR A 65 10.19 -10.06 10.13
C THR A 65 11.24 -11.01 9.56
N GLU A 66 10.87 -11.84 8.58
CA GLU A 66 11.79 -12.75 7.91
C GLU A 66 12.69 -12.08 6.86
N LYS A 67 12.13 -11.15 6.07
CA LYS A 67 12.79 -10.57 4.89
C LYS A 67 12.66 -9.04 4.85
N PRO A 68 13.27 -8.30 5.79
CA PRO A 68 13.15 -6.84 5.86
C PRO A 68 13.69 -6.13 4.61
N ALA A 69 14.63 -6.74 3.89
CA ALA A 69 15.20 -6.21 2.64
C ALA A 69 14.18 -6.10 1.49
N VAL A 70 13.00 -6.71 1.61
CA VAL A 70 11.96 -6.60 0.59
C VAL A 70 11.41 -5.19 0.45
N MET A 71 11.50 -4.36 1.50
CA MET A 71 11.09 -2.96 1.44
C MET A 71 11.79 -2.20 0.31
N THR A 72 13.12 -2.31 0.23
CA THR A 72 13.90 -1.64 -0.81
C THR A 72 13.52 -2.14 -2.20
N ARG A 73 13.30 -3.45 -2.35
CA ARG A 73 12.86 -4.04 -3.62
C ARG A 73 11.47 -3.56 -4.04
N MET A 74 10.56 -3.39 -3.08
CA MET A 74 9.22 -2.87 -3.35
C MET A 74 9.27 -1.39 -3.75
N GLU A 75 10.08 -0.58 -3.07
CA GLU A 75 10.26 0.84 -3.42
C GLU A 75 10.88 0.99 -4.82
N ASP A 76 11.88 0.17 -5.15
CA ASP A 76 12.48 0.16 -6.49
C ASP A 76 11.46 -0.30 -7.56
N TYR A 77 10.66 -1.34 -7.26
CA TYR A 77 9.62 -1.82 -8.16
C TYR A 77 8.59 -0.74 -8.48
N VAL A 78 8.03 -0.09 -7.46
CA VAL A 78 7.02 0.96 -7.64
C VAL A 78 7.61 2.15 -8.42
N ARG A 79 8.86 2.53 -8.14
CA ARG A 79 9.56 3.59 -8.88
C ARG A 79 9.79 3.24 -10.35
N ASP A 80 10.09 1.99 -10.66
CA ASP A 80 10.29 1.58 -12.04
C ASP A 80 8.95 1.44 -12.76
N LEU A 81 7.92 0.94 -12.08
CA LEU A 81 6.54 0.89 -12.57
C LEU A 81 6.01 2.30 -12.91
N SER A 82 6.28 3.31 -12.09
CA SER A 82 5.83 4.69 -12.30
C SER A 82 6.42 5.37 -13.55
N LYS A 83 7.40 4.74 -14.20
CA LYS A 83 7.99 5.25 -15.46
C LYS A 83 7.28 4.72 -16.70
N THR A 84 6.57 3.59 -16.58
CA THR A 84 6.14 2.80 -17.75
C THR A 84 4.69 2.32 -17.70
N ALA A 85 4.09 2.23 -16.51
CA ALA A 85 2.75 1.67 -16.34
C ALA A 85 1.65 2.75 -16.34
N ASP A 86 0.40 2.30 -16.46
CA ASP A 86 -0.76 3.16 -16.30
C ASP A 86 -0.90 3.66 -14.85
N GLU A 87 -1.64 4.76 -14.65
CA GLU A 87 -1.76 5.39 -13.32
C GLU A 87 -2.40 4.46 -12.28
N LEU A 88 -3.39 3.65 -12.67
CA LEU A 88 -4.07 2.71 -11.78
C LEU A 88 -3.14 1.57 -11.33
N ASP A 89 -2.28 1.09 -12.21
CA ASP A 89 -1.24 0.11 -11.92
C ASP A 89 -0.25 0.65 -10.87
N VAL A 90 0.15 1.91 -11.03
CA VAL A 90 1.06 2.58 -10.10
C VAL A 90 0.39 2.78 -8.74
N GLU A 91 -0.87 3.21 -8.70
CA GLU A 91 -1.63 3.35 -7.46
C GLU A 91 -1.85 2.01 -6.76
N ALA A 92 -2.21 0.95 -7.51
CA ALA A 92 -2.37 -0.39 -6.96
C ALA A 92 -1.08 -0.91 -6.31
N ALA A 93 0.07 -0.64 -6.93
CA ALA A 93 1.36 -0.99 -6.35
C ALA A 93 1.69 -0.14 -5.11
N HIS A 94 1.29 1.14 -5.08
CA HIS A 94 1.43 2.00 -3.90
C HIS A 94 0.61 1.50 -2.70
N VAL A 95 -0.62 1.02 -2.90
CA VAL A 95 -1.44 0.43 -1.82
C VAL A 95 -0.68 -0.68 -1.09
N TRP A 96 -0.05 -1.58 -1.84
CA TRP A 96 0.77 -2.65 -1.28
C TRP A 96 2.07 -2.15 -0.64
N LEU A 97 2.72 -1.14 -1.22
CA LEU A 97 3.90 -0.51 -0.62
C LEU A 97 3.55 0.13 0.73
N HIS A 98 2.44 0.85 0.82
CA HIS A 98 1.98 1.45 2.07
C HIS A 98 1.57 0.41 3.12
N THR A 99 0.99 -0.70 2.68
CA THR A 99 0.72 -1.86 3.54
C THR A 99 2.02 -2.40 4.15
N LEU A 100 3.06 -2.60 3.33
CA LEU A 100 4.37 -3.02 3.84
C LEU A 100 5.05 -1.95 4.71
N ARG A 101 4.87 -0.66 4.43
CA ARG A 101 5.38 0.42 5.31
C ARG A 101 4.72 0.40 6.69
N ALA A 102 3.40 0.20 6.75
CA ALA A 102 2.68 0.08 8.01
C ALA A 102 3.13 -1.18 8.78
N ALA A 103 3.25 -2.32 8.12
CA ALA A 103 3.79 -3.53 8.72
C ALA A 103 5.24 -3.37 9.19
N ASN A 104 6.09 -2.69 8.42
CA ASN A 104 7.47 -2.38 8.82
C ASN A 104 7.51 -1.47 10.05
N ALA A 105 6.57 -0.53 10.21
CA ALA A 105 6.44 0.28 11.41
C ALA A 105 6.09 -0.57 12.64
N ILE A 106 5.26 -1.61 12.47
CA ILE A 106 4.94 -2.60 13.51
C ILE A 106 6.16 -3.42 13.88
N VAL A 107 6.82 -4.04 12.91
CA VAL A 107 8.02 -4.88 13.11
C VAL A 107 9.13 -4.10 13.81
N LYS A 108 9.34 -2.84 13.43
CA LYS A 108 10.37 -1.97 14.03
C LYS A 108 9.95 -1.29 15.34
N LYS A 109 8.73 -1.52 15.82
CA LYS A 109 8.15 -0.83 17.00
C LYS A 109 8.32 0.69 16.92
N SER A 110 8.00 1.24 15.74
CA SER A 110 8.10 2.68 15.49
C SER A 110 7.19 3.45 16.44
N LYS A 111 7.61 4.64 16.85
CA LYS A 111 6.77 5.57 17.64
C LYS A 111 5.47 5.97 16.92
N ASP A 112 5.46 5.88 15.59
CA ASP A 112 4.33 6.28 14.74
C ASP A 112 3.47 5.06 14.33
N VAL A 113 3.68 3.88 14.94
CA VAL A 113 3.03 2.61 14.55
C VAL A 113 1.50 2.71 14.53
N ASP A 114 0.91 3.35 15.54
CA ASP A 114 -0.55 3.47 15.66
C ASP A 114 -1.14 4.30 14.52
N GLU A 115 -0.43 5.35 14.10
CA GLU A 115 -0.89 6.23 13.03
C GLU A 115 -0.73 5.56 11.65
N PHE A 116 0.35 4.79 11.44
CA PHE A 116 0.48 3.95 10.26
C PHE A 116 -0.63 2.91 10.17
N ARG A 117 -0.90 2.20 11.27
CA ARG A 117 -1.96 1.19 11.34
C ARG A 117 -3.31 1.82 11.06
N ARG A 118 -3.65 2.92 11.75
CA ARG A 118 -4.91 3.64 11.56
C ARG A 118 -5.13 4.06 10.11
N LEU A 119 -4.15 4.72 9.49
CA LEU A 119 -4.28 5.18 8.10
C LEU A 119 -4.37 4.01 7.12
N ALA A 120 -3.56 2.96 7.29
CA ALA A 120 -3.62 1.79 6.42
C ALA A 120 -4.97 1.04 6.55
N THR A 121 -5.53 0.95 7.75
CA THR A 121 -6.88 0.39 7.96
C THR A 121 -7.94 1.23 7.25
N ILE A 122 -7.86 2.57 7.29
CA ILE A 122 -8.80 3.44 6.56
C ILE A 122 -8.65 3.24 5.05
N MET A 123 -7.41 3.21 4.54
CA MET A 123 -7.12 2.95 3.11
C MET A 123 -7.81 1.67 2.63
N TRP A 124 -7.64 0.56 3.36
CA TRP A 124 -8.28 -0.72 3.03
C TRP A 124 -9.80 -0.69 3.19
N ALA A 125 -10.32 0.04 4.19
CA ALA A 125 -11.76 0.20 4.39
C ALA A 125 -12.42 0.94 3.22
N GLU A 126 -11.81 2.01 2.69
CA GLU A 126 -12.35 2.72 1.52
C GLU A 126 -12.35 1.82 0.27
N LEU A 127 -11.27 1.07 0.05
CA LEU A 127 -11.21 0.09 -1.04
C LEU A 127 -12.28 -1.02 -0.87
N LYS A 128 -12.53 -1.49 0.35
CA LYS A 128 -13.58 -2.49 0.64
C LYS A 128 -14.98 -1.94 0.39
N LYS A 129 -15.25 -0.70 0.80
CA LYS A 129 -16.54 -0.05 0.54
C LYS A 129 -16.84 0.05 -0.95
N ALA A 130 -15.82 0.37 -1.76
CA ALA A 130 -15.97 0.45 -3.21
C ALA A 130 -16.15 -0.92 -3.87
N ALA A 131 -15.44 -1.95 -3.39
CA ALA A 131 -15.50 -3.30 -3.95
C ALA A 131 -15.85 -4.36 -2.89
N PRO A 132 -17.10 -4.37 -2.37
CA PRO A 132 -17.47 -5.24 -1.25
C PRO A 132 -17.42 -6.73 -1.60
N GLN A 133 -17.56 -7.06 -2.89
CA GLN A 133 -17.53 -8.42 -3.41
C GLN A 133 -16.11 -8.98 -3.58
N THR A 134 -15.08 -8.13 -3.46
CA THR A 134 -13.69 -8.59 -3.50
C THR A 134 -13.40 -9.41 -2.24
N SER A 135 -13.07 -10.69 -2.43
CA SER A 135 -12.81 -11.68 -1.39
C SER A 135 -11.34 -11.74 -0.95
N ASP A 136 -10.56 -10.71 -1.25
CA ASP A 136 -9.14 -10.67 -0.93
C ASP A 136 -8.94 -10.39 0.58
N PRO A 137 -8.20 -11.24 1.31
CA PRO A 137 -7.96 -11.08 2.75
C PRO A 137 -7.35 -9.75 3.18
N ALA A 138 -6.70 -9.00 2.29
CA ALA A 138 -6.17 -7.68 2.64
C ALA A 138 -7.26 -6.60 2.76
N PHE A 139 -8.49 -6.90 2.35
CA PHE A 139 -9.65 -6.04 2.58
C PHE A 139 -10.35 -6.34 3.92
N GLU A 140 -9.83 -7.30 4.71
CA GLU A 140 -10.29 -7.56 6.05
C GLU A 140 -9.80 -6.46 7.02
N PRO A 141 -10.56 -6.15 8.09
CA PRO A 141 -10.26 -5.04 8.98
C PRO A 141 -8.93 -5.16 9.75
N ASP A 142 -8.27 -6.33 9.73
CA ASP A 142 -7.08 -6.60 10.53
C ASP A 142 -5.95 -7.31 9.76
N VAL A 143 -5.53 -6.73 8.64
CA VAL A 143 -4.37 -7.19 7.82
C VAL A 143 -3.04 -7.22 8.63
N PHE A 144 -3.01 -6.65 9.83
CA PHE A 144 -1.81 -6.43 10.63
C PHE A 144 -1.77 -7.21 11.96
N SER A 145 -2.71 -8.14 12.18
CA SER A 145 -2.82 -8.93 13.42
C SER A 145 -2.01 -10.22 13.45
N SER A 146 -1.34 -10.57 12.34
CA SER A 146 -0.41 -11.70 12.25
C SER A 146 0.82 -11.51 13.13
#